data_AF-K6YDJ9-F1
#
_entry.id   AF-K6YDJ9-F1
#
_cell.length_a   1.000
_cell.length_b   1.000
_cell.length_c   1.000
_cell.angle_alpha   90.00
_cell.angle_beta   90.00
_cell.angle_gamma   90.00
#
_symmetry.space_group_name_H-M   'P 1'
#
loop_
_entity.id
_entity.type
_entity.pdbx_description
1 polymer ?
#
loop_
_entity_poly.entity_id
_entity_poly.type
_entity_poly.pdbx_seq_one_letter_code
_entity_poly.pdbx_strand_id
1 'polypeptide(L)'
;MKLIVGIIAGLVVFNSAANQSTNSAGSLNSTELVKIKKHYEQCVFEKGKLILKKSNLRDAMDFAPLACKKDLLQAKKYFLDRSMKIEVIEQLVDSIEEGIKIDLANELIKTF
;
A
#
# COMPACT_ATOMS: atom_id res chain seq x y z
N MET A 1 -60.31 2.24 16.06
CA MET A 1 -59.80 1.69 14.79
C MET A 1 -58.74 2.61 14.20
N LYS A 2 -57.47 2.21 14.26
CA LYS A 2 -56.48 2.31 13.16
C LYS A 2 -55.20 1.63 13.64
N LEU A 3 -54.73 0.72 12.80
CA LEU A 3 -53.76 -0.33 13.09
C LEU A 3 -52.37 0.22 13.42
N ILE A 4 -51.73 -0.45 14.38
CA ILE A 4 -50.28 -0.46 14.57
C ILE A 4 -49.69 -1.28 13.40
N VAL A 5 -48.97 -0.63 12.49
CA VAL A 5 -48.16 -1.31 11.47
C VAL A 5 -46.75 -1.43 12.04
N GLY A 6 -46.42 -2.63 12.51
CA GLY A 6 -45.06 -3.00 12.88
C GLY A 6 -44.19 -3.18 11.65
N ILE A 7 -43.09 -2.45 11.58
CA ILE A 7 -41.94 -2.79 10.73
C ILE A 7 -40.79 -3.09 11.70
N ILE A 8 -40.57 -4.37 11.92
CA ILE A 8 -39.38 -4.91 12.57
C ILE A 8 -38.28 -4.86 11.51
N ALA A 9 -37.61 -3.71 11.38
CA ALA A 9 -36.38 -3.63 10.61
C ALA A 9 -35.28 -4.30 11.46
N GLY A 10 -34.96 -5.53 11.10
CA GLY A 10 -33.93 -6.34 11.73
C GLY A 10 -32.61 -5.59 11.80
N LEU A 11 -32.20 -5.27 13.03
CA LEU A 11 -30.89 -4.76 13.38
C LEU A 11 -29.89 -5.92 13.25
N VAL A 12 -29.30 -6.12 12.08
CA VAL A 12 -28.18 -7.05 11.91
C VAL A 12 -26.92 -6.33 12.40
N VAL A 13 -26.67 -6.45 13.70
CA VAL A 13 -25.41 -6.06 14.33
C VAL A 13 -24.36 -7.09 13.94
N PHE A 14 -23.53 -6.76 12.95
CA PHE A 14 -22.30 -7.50 12.70
C PHE A 14 -21.28 -7.12 13.78
N ASN A 15 -21.23 -7.90 14.86
CA ASN A 15 -20.10 -7.89 15.79
C ASN A 15 -18.90 -8.57 15.12
N SER A 16 -18.09 -7.79 14.41
CA SER A 16 -16.73 -8.18 14.08
C SER A 16 -15.87 -8.02 15.33
N ALA A 17 -15.87 -9.03 16.19
CA ALA A 17 -14.86 -9.17 17.23
C ALA A 17 -13.52 -9.51 16.56
N ALA A 18 -12.77 -8.47 16.18
CA ALA A 18 -11.38 -8.62 15.77
C ALA A 18 -10.53 -8.95 17.01
N ASN A 19 -10.42 -10.25 17.32
CA ASN A 19 -9.45 -10.78 18.27
C ASN A 19 -8.05 -10.68 17.65
N GLN A 20 -7.41 -9.52 17.77
CA GLN A 20 -6.02 -9.37 17.33
C GLN A 20 -5.09 -9.81 18.47
N SER A 21 -4.77 -11.11 18.43
CA SER A 21 -3.63 -11.68 19.12
C SER A 21 -2.40 -10.81 18.85
N THR A 22 -1.91 -10.17 19.92
CA THR A 22 -0.62 -9.49 20.01
C THR A 22 0.49 -10.51 19.85
N ASN A 23 0.73 -10.94 18.63
CA ASN A 23 1.94 -11.63 18.24
C ASN A 23 2.88 -10.61 17.60
N SER A 24 4.12 -10.62 18.08
CA SER A 24 5.21 -9.67 17.87
C SER A 24 5.68 -9.54 16.41
N ALA A 25 4.78 -9.24 15.48
CA ALA A 25 5.13 -8.76 14.15
C ALA A 25 5.69 -7.35 14.32
N GLY A 26 6.97 -7.16 13.99
CA GLY A 26 7.62 -5.85 14.09
C GLY A 26 6.74 -4.76 13.50
N SER A 27 6.38 -3.79 14.34
CA SER A 27 5.44 -2.72 14.01
C SER A 27 5.60 -2.23 12.57
N LEU A 28 4.53 -2.34 11.78
CA LEU A 28 4.42 -1.77 10.43
C LEU A 28 4.58 -0.24 10.42
N ASN A 29 4.58 0.37 11.62
CA ASN A 29 4.81 1.80 11.83
C ASN A 29 6.21 2.09 12.36
N SER A 30 7.18 1.20 12.15
CA SER A 30 8.55 1.52 12.56
C SER A 30 9.10 2.70 11.77
N THR A 31 9.88 3.53 12.46
CA THR A 31 10.56 4.68 11.86
C THR A 31 11.42 4.27 10.66
N GLU A 32 11.97 3.07 10.67
CA GLU A 32 12.81 2.55 9.58
C GLU A 32 12.00 2.17 8.35
N LEU A 33 10.89 1.43 8.51
CA LEU A 33 10.01 1.06 7.40
C LEU A 33 9.37 2.30 6.75
N VAL A 34 8.98 3.27 7.56
CA VAL A 34 8.45 4.56 7.07
C VAL A 34 9.50 5.30 6.23
N LYS A 35 10.77 5.29 6.65
CA LYS A 35 11.87 5.89 5.87
C LYS A 35 12.08 5.17 4.54
N ILE A 36 12.09 3.84 4.55
CA ILE A 36 12.25 3.03 3.33
C ILE A 36 11.09 3.32 2.36
N LYS A 37 9.85 3.29 2.85
CA LYS A 37 8.65 3.58 2.03
C LYS A 37 8.73 4.96 1.41
N LYS A 38 9.07 5.98 2.21
CA LYS A 38 9.18 7.37 1.74
C LYS A 38 10.28 7.53 0.69
N HIS A 39 11.42 6.88 0.87
CA HIS A 39 12.51 6.92 -0.10
C HIS A 39 12.11 6.24 -1.42
N TYR A 40 11.46 5.09 -1.34
CA TYR A 40 10.94 4.38 -2.51
C TYR A 40 9.92 5.24 -3.27
N GLU A 41 8.95 5.83 -2.58
CA GLU A 41 7.95 6.74 -3.16
C GLU A 41 8.61 7.93 -3.88
N GLN A 42 9.55 8.61 -3.23
CA GLN A 42 10.30 9.71 -3.82
C GLN A 42 11.06 9.29 -5.08
N CYS A 43 11.75 8.14 -5.01
CA CYS A 43 12.45 7.59 -6.17
C CYS A 43 11.47 7.36 -7.33
N VAL A 44 10.34 6.70 -7.07
CA VAL A 44 9.35 6.35 -8.10
C VAL A 44 8.79 7.61 -8.75
N PHE A 45 8.48 8.66 -7.97
CA PHE A 45 7.94 9.89 -8.51
C PHE A 45 8.94 10.65 -9.37
N GLU A 46 10.19 10.77 -8.91
CA GLU A 46 11.27 11.41 -9.68
C GLU A 46 11.54 10.66 -10.99
N LYS A 47 11.61 9.32 -10.93
CA LYS A 47 11.81 8.50 -12.14
C LYS A 47 10.61 8.56 -13.07
N GLY A 48 9.38 8.52 -12.55
CA GLY A 48 8.17 8.63 -13.35
C GLY A 48 8.10 9.96 -14.10
N LYS A 49 8.40 11.08 -13.43
CA LYS A 49 8.47 12.41 -14.07
C LYS A 49 9.56 12.47 -15.15
N LEU A 50 10.73 11.87 -14.92
CA LEU A 50 11.81 11.83 -15.91
C LEU A 50 11.45 10.99 -17.15
N ILE A 51 10.84 9.82 -16.95
CA ILE A 51 10.41 8.95 -18.04
C ILE A 51 9.28 9.60 -18.83
N LEU A 52 8.30 10.22 -18.14
CA LEU A 52 7.17 10.90 -18.79
C LEU A 52 7.64 12.01 -19.74
N LYS A 53 8.68 12.76 -19.36
CA LYS A 53 9.30 13.79 -20.22
C LYS A 53 9.89 13.26 -21.53
N LYS A 54 10.15 11.96 -21.62
CA LYS A 54 10.86 11.32 -22.74
C LYS A 54 10.05 10.25 -23.46
N SER A 55 8.95 9.79 -22.87
CA SER A 55 8.08 8.77 -23.43
C SER A 55 6.60 9.10 -23.15
N ASN A 56 5.89 8.22 -22.46
CA ASN A 56 4.45 8.30 -22.24
C ASN A 56 4.09 7.83 -20.82
N LEU A 57 2.83 8.04 -20.43
CA LEU A 57 2.33 7.71 -19.09
C LEU A 57 2.49 6.22 -18.77
N ARG A 58 2.23 5.32 -19.72
CA ARG A 58 2.33 3.87 -19.52
C ARG A 58 3.77 3.46 -19.22
N ASP A 59 4.73 3.97 -19.99
CA ASP A 59 6.15 3.70 -19.75
C ASP A 59 6.60 4.25 -18.39
N ALA A 60 6.15 5.44 -18.01
CA ALA A 60 6.46 6.02 -16.71
C ALA A 60 5.93 5.15 -15.56
N MET A 61 4.72 4.62 -15.69
CA MET A 61 4.09 3.73 -14.72
C MET A 61 4.77 2.36 -14.62
N ASP A 62 5.20 1.79 -15.76
CA ASP A 62 5.81 0.46 -15.81
C ASP A 62 7.28 0.49 -15.33
N PHE A 63 8.04 1.50 -15.74
CA PHE A 63 9.49 1.51 -15.52
C PHE A 63 9.95 2.29 -14.28
N ALA A 64 9.17 3.24 -13.77
CA ALA A 64 9.58 3.98 -12.57
C ALA A 64 9.67 3.09 -11.31
N PRO A 65 8.69 2.22 -11.00
CA PRO A 65 8.79 1.25 -9.90
C PRO A 65 10.00 0.32 -10.07
N LEU A 66 10.22 -0.16 -11.30
CA LEU A 66 11.34 -1.04 -11.62
C LEU A 66 12.70 -0.38 -11.38
N ALA A 67 12.85 0.90 -11.75
CA ALA A 67 14.07 1.67 -11.53
C ALA A 67 14.39 1.87 -10.03
N CYS A 68 13.38 1.77 -9.17
CA CYS A 68 13.47 1.97 -7.72
C CYS A 68 13.40 0.65 -6.92
N LYS A 69 13.47 -0.50 -7.60
CA LYS A 69 13.35 -1.84 -7.00
C LYS A 69 14.29 -2.09 -5.82
N LYS A 70 15.46 -1.44 -5.79
CA LYS A 70 16.43 -1.55 -4.69
C LYS A 70 15.81 -1.18 -3.33
N ASP A 71 15.00 -0.13 -3.27
CA ASP A 71 14.39 0.33 -2.02
C ASP A 71 13.28 -0.61 -1.57
N LEU A 72 12.53 -1.15 -2.52
CA LEU A 72 11.53 -2.19 -2.26
C LEU A 72 12.16 -3.48 -1.70
N LEU A 73 13.35 -3.85 -2.19
CA LEU A 73 14.13 -4.96 -1.63
C LEU A 73 14.62 -4.67 -0.20
N GLN A 74 14.89 -3.41 0.16
CA GLN A 74 15.19 -3.05 1.55
C GLN A 74 13.97 -3.23 2.46
N ALA A 75 12.76 -2.90 1.98
CA ALA A 75 11.54 -3.17 2.74
C ALA A 75 11.35 -4.68 2.95
N LYS A 76 11.56 -5.49 1.90
CA LYS A 76 11.54 -6.96 2.02
C LYS A 76 12.54 -7.47 3.05
N LYS A 77 13.78 -6.96 3.04
CA LYS A 77 14.81 -7.32 4.01
C LYS A 77 14.41 -6.94 5.44
N TYR A 78 13.89 -5.73 5.64
CA TYR A 78 13.42 -5.25 6.94
C TYR A 78 12.40 -6.21 7.57
N PHE A 79 11.49 -6.77 6.77
CA PHE A 79 10.51 -7.73 7.27
C PHE A 79 11.10 -9.12 7.53
N LEU A 80 12.05 -9.57 6.70
CA LEU A 80 12.76 -10.84 6.89
C LEU A 80 13.55 -10.85 8.20
N ASP A 81 14.22 -9.75 8.52
CA ASP A 81 14.99 -9.59 9.76
C ASP A 81 14.11 -9.67 11.03
N ARG A 82 12.79 -9.61 10.88
CA ARG A 82 11.81 -9.69 11.97
C ARG A 82 11.04 -11.01 12.02
N SER A 83 11.55 -12.05 11.34
CA SER A 83 10.99 -13.41 11.39
C SER A 83 9.52 -13.50 10.95
N MET A 84 9.08 -12.63 10.04
CA MET A 84 7.76 -12.75 9.42
C MET A 84 7.74 -13.89 8.39
N LYS A 85 6.56 -14.51 8.21
CA LYS A 85 6.36 -15.50 7.14
C LYS A 85 6.56 -14.86 5.78
N ILE A 86 7.30 -15.52 4.89
CA ILE A 86 7.63 -14.99 3.55
C ILE A 86 6.37 -14.57 2.78
N GLU A 87 5.29 -15.36 2.83
CA GLU A 87 4.03 -15.02 2.17
C GLU A 87 3.45 -13.67 2.63
N VAL A 88 3.53 -13.38 3.93
CA VAL A 88 3.05 -12.12 4.51
C VAL A 88 3.96 -10.97 4.07
N ILE A 89 5.26 -11.21 3.99
CA ILE A 89 6.23 -10.22 3.51
C ILE A 89 5.94 -9.85 2.06
N GLU A 90 5.67 -10.83 1.20
CA GLU A 90 5.38 -10.60 -0.20
C GLU A 90 4.08 -9.80 -0.37
N GLN A 91 3.02 -10.17 0.35
CA GLN A 91 1.78 -9.39 0.36
C GLN A 91 1.98 -7.94 0.83
N LEU A 92 2.80 -7.72 1.86
CA LEU A 92 3.10 -6.37 2.36
C LEU A 92 3.91 -5.55 1.35
N VAL A 93 4.91 -6.16 0.72
CA VAL A 93 5.76 -5.50 -0.27
C VAL A 93 4.97 -5.17 -1.53
N ASP A 94 4.15 -6.09 -2.01
CA ASP A 94 3.26 -5.90 -3.16
C ASP A 94 2.24 -4.80 -2.88
N SER A 95 1.68 -4.76 -1.66
CA SER A 95 0.76 -3.70 -1.24
C SER A 95 1.42 -2.32 -1.21
N ILE A 96 2.69 -2.23 -0.78
CA ILE A 96 3.47 -0.97 -0.82
C ILE A 96 3.69 -0.54 -2.27
N GLU A 97 4.10 -1.47 -3.15
CA GLU A 97 4.35 -1.17 -4.55
C GLU A 97 3.08 -0.69 -5.26
N GLU A 98 1.96 -1.37 -5.06
CA GLU A 98 0.69 -1.04 -5.70
C GLU A 98 0.14 0.31 -5.22
N GLY A 99 0.20 0.59 -3.91
CA GLY A 99 -0.20 1.89 -3.37
C GLY A 99 0.60 3.05 -4.01
N ILE A 100 1.92 2.89 -4.13
CA ILE A 100 2.78 3.91 -4.72
C ILE A 100 2.56 4.04 -6.24
N LYS A 101 2.23 2.96 -6.96
CA LYS A 101 1.82 3.04 -8.36
C LYS A 101 0.55 3.88 -8.52
N ILE A 102 -0.46 3.67 -7.68
CA ILE A 102 -1.69 4.47 -7.70
C ILE A 102 -1.38 5.95 -7.46
N ASP A 103 -0.54 6.25 -6.45
CA ASP A 103 -0.15 7.62 -6.16
C ASP A 103 0.66 8.25 -7.29
N LEU A 104 1.55 7.48 -7.94
CA LEU A 104 2.29 7.91 -9.13
C LEU A 104 1.34 8.26 -10.27
N ALA A 105 0.35 7.41 -10.57
CA ALA A 105 -0.62 7.68 -11.63
C ALA A 105 -1.34 9.01 -11.38
N ASN A 106 -1.81 9.22 -10.14
CA ASN A 106 -2.47 10.46 -9.74
C ASN A 106 -1.57 11.69 -9.88
N GLU A 107 -0.28 11.56 -9.50
CA GLU A 107 0.70 12.64 -9.62
C GLU A 107 1.02 12.97 -11.08
N LEU A 108 1.21 11.95 -11.93
CA LEU A 108 1.55 12.15 -13.34
C LEU A 108 0.36 12.70 -14.13
N ILE A 109 -0.87 12.27 -13.84
CA ILE A 109 -2.07 12.78 -14.52
C ILE A 109 -2.26 14.29 -14.27
N LYS A 110 -1.95 14.80 -13.07
CA LYS A 110 -2.01 16.25 -12.77
C LYS A 110 -1.01 17.08 -13.57
N THR A 111 -0.02 16.44 -14.19
CA THR A 111 1.01 17.11 -15.00
C THR A 111 0.53 17.36 -16.44
N PHE A 112 -0.57 16.73 -16.85
CA PHE A 112 -1.27 16.98 -18.11
C PHE A 112 -2.33 18.07 -17.95
#